data_AF-A0A349B8B8-F1
#
_entry.id   AF-A0A349B8B8-F1
#
_cell.length_a   1.000
_cell.length_b   1.000
_cell.length_c   1.000
_cell.angle_alpha   90.00
_cell.angle_beta   90.00
_cell.angle_gamma   90.00
#
_symmetry.space_group_name_H-M   'P 1'
#
loop_
_entity.id
_entity.type
_entity.pdbx_description
1 polymer ?
#
loop_
_entity_poly.entity_id
_entity_poly.type
_entity_poly.pdbx_seq_one_letter_code
_entity_poly.pdbx_strand_id
1 'polypeptide(L)' 'LIVIDFIDMEVKKNRDDVGRVLREALARDKTRTQVFDISELGLVEMTRKRIGEGLLVGFTEECETCKGRGVVFDKDLLNG' A
#
# COMPACT_ATOMS: atom_id res chain seq x y z
N LEU A 1 7.73 -1.50 4.20
CA LEU A 1 7.57 -1.69 2.75
C LEU A 1 6.17 -1.23 2.38
N ILE A 2 6.00 -0.57 1.24
CA ILE A 2 4.68 -0.19 0.70
C ILE A 2 4.58 -0.86 -0.67
N VAL A 3 3.45 -1.50 -0.93
CA VAL A 3 3.10 -2.07 -2.24
C VAL A 3 1.85 -1.37 -2.73
N ILE A 4 1.89 -0.88 -3.97
CA ILE A 4 0.77 -0.22 -4.63
C ILE A 4 0.34 -1.10 -5.78
N ASP A 5 -0.94 -1.45 -5.82
CA ASP A 5 -1.56 -2.21 -6.89
C ASP A 5 -2.26 -1.24 -7.84
N PHE A 6 -1.64 -0.96 -8.99
CA PHE A 6 -2.23 -0.09 -10.01
C PHE A 6 -3.17 -0.90 -10.90
N ILE A 7 -4.17 -0.24 -11.45
CA ILE A 7 -5.05 -0.83 -12.49
C ILE A 7 -4.20 -1.36 -13.64
N ASP A 8 -4.58 -2.52 -14.16
CA ASP A 8 -3.92 -3.17 -15.28
C ASP A 8 -3.79 -2.25 -16.49
N MET A 9 -2.57 -2.22 -17.04
CA MET A 9 -2.21 -1.40 -18.18
C MET A 9 -1.50 -2.26 -19.22
N GLU A 10 -2.18 -2.53 -20.33
CA GLU A 10 -1.61 -3.29 -21.44
C GLU A 10 -0.48 -2.53 -22.16
N VAL A 11 -0.63 -1.20 -22.26
CA VAL A 11 0.33 -0.34 -22.94
C VAL A 11 1.46 0.04 -21.98
N LYS A 12 2.68 -0.43 -22.25
CA LYS A 12 3.88 -0.12 -21.46
C LYS A 12 4.07 1.39 -21.21
N LYS A 13 3.80 2.22 -22.21
CA LYS A 13 3.91 3.68 -22.08
C LYS A 13 3.03 4.23 -20.94
N ASN A 14 1.83 3.70 -20.75
CA ASN A 14 0.94 4.14 -19.67
C ASN A 14 1.54 3.79 -18.30
N ARG A 15 2.13 2.60 -18.15
CA ARG A 15 2.84 2.20 -16.93
C ARG A 15 4.02 3.12 -16.64
N ASP A 16 4.81 3.43 -17.67
CA ASP A 16 5.96 4.31 -17.55
C ASP A 16 5.52 5.73 -17.14
N ASP A 17 4.43 6.24 -17.72
CA ASP A 17 3.86 7.55 -17.39
C ASP A 17 3.33 7.60 -15.95
N VAL A 18 2.61 6.58 -15.48
CA VAL A 18 2.16 6.48 -14.08
C VAL A 18 3.36 6.42 -13.14
N GLY A 19 4.35 5.59 -13.45
CA GLY A 19 5.57 5.46 -12.65
C GLY A 19 6.36 6.77 -12.57
N ARG A 20 6.44 7.52 -13.67
CA ARG A 20 7.08 8.85 -13.70
C ARG A 20 6.33 9.84 -12.82
N VAL A 21 5.00 9.96 -12.98
CA VAL A 21 4.18 10.89 -12.18
C VAL A 21 4.24 10.55 -10.69
N LEU A 22 4.25 9.26 -10.33
CA LEU A 22 4.42 8.81 -8.94
C LEU A 22 5.76 9.30 -8.36
N ARG A 23 6.87 9.15 -9.10
CA ARG A 23 8.20 9.61 -8.66
C ARG A 23 8.25 11.14 -8.53
N GLU A 24 7.70 11.87 -9.49
CA GLU A 24 7.61 13.34 -9.44
C GLU A 24 6.82 13.81 -8.22
N ALA A 25 5.69 13.15 -7.92
CA ALA A 25 4.89 13.48 -6.76
C ALA A 25 5.64 13.24 -5.43
N LEU A 26 6.39 12.13 -5.35
CA LEU A 26 7.18 11.73 -4.18
C LEU A 26 8.48 12.54 -4.03
N ALA A 27 8.99 13.17 -5.08
CA ALA A 27 10.18 14.03 -5.00
C ALA A 27 9.98 15.24 -4.07
N ARG A 28 8.73 15.61 -3.77
CA ARG A 28 8.38 16.66 -2.81
C ARG A 28 8.41 16.18 -1.35
N ASP A 29 8.48 14.87 -1.11
CA ASP A 29 8.58 14.31 0.23
C ASP A 29 10.00 14.56 0.78
N LYS A 30 10.07 15.17 1.97
CA LYS A 30 11.34 15.48 2.65
C LYS A 30 12.03 14.23 3.20
N THR A 31 11.35 13.09 3.23
CA THR A 31 11.84 11.82 3.75
C THR A 31 12.41 10.96 2.62
N ARG A 32 13.48 10.21 2.91
CA ARG A 32 14.11 9.32 1.93
C ARG A 32 13.09 8.29 1.45
N THR A 33 12.84 8.27 0.15
CA THR A 33 11.91 7.36 -0.52
C THR A 33 12.65 6.63 -1.63
N GLN A 34 12.38 5.34 -1.81
CA GLN A 34 12.86 4.54 -2.95
C GLN A 34 11.65 3.90 -3.60
N VAL A 35 11.54 4.04 -4.92
CA VAL A 35 10.42 3.53 -5.71
C VAL A 35 11.00 2.65 -6.81
N PHE A 36 10.48 1.44 -6.97
CA PHE A 36 10.83 0.55 -8.07
C PHE A 36 9.90 0.76 -9.26
N ASP A 37 10.25 0.20 -10.41
CA ASP A 37 9.40 0.25 -11.60
C ASP A 37 8.10 -0.54 -11.39
N ILE A 38 7.06 -0.19 -12.16
CA ILE A 38 5.82 -0.97 -12.17
C ILE A 38 6.10 -2.32 -12.80
N SER A 39 5.88 -3.39 -12.03
CA SER A 39 6.00 -4.77 -12.48
C SER A 39 5.00 -5.08 -13.60
N GLU A 40 5.17 -6.24 -14.24
CA GLU A 40 4.23 -6.70 -15.28
C GLU A 40 2.85 -7.05 -14.70
N LEU A 41 2.76 -7.30 -13.39
CA LEU A 41 1.52 -7.55 -12.66
C LEU A 41 0.85 -6.27 -12.15
N GLY A 42 1.31 -5.09 -12.57
CA GLY A 42 0.73 -3.80 -12.11
C GLY A 42 1.19 -3.33 -10.72
N LEU A 43 2.03 -4.12 -10.03
CA LEU A 43 2.51 -3.79 -8.69
C LEU A 43 3.70 -2.82 -8.71
N VAL A 44 3.72 -1.88 -7.78
CA VAL A 44 4.88 -1.04 -7.43
C VAL A 44 5.32 -1.32 -6.00
N GLU A 45 6.60 -1.64 -5.85
CA GLU A 45 7.24 -1.72 -4.55
C GLU A 45 7.94 -0.41 -4.22
N MET A 46 7.82 0.06 -2.97
CA MET A 46 8.56 1.24 -2.51
C MET A 46 8.88 1.19 -1.01
N THR A 47 9.95 1.89 -0.63
CA THR A 47 10.28 2.15 0.77
C THR A 47 10.22 3.65 1.05
N ARG A 48 9.77 4.01 2.25
CA ARG A 48 9.73 5.38 2.76
C ARG A 48 10.30 5.38 4.16
N LYS A 49 11.29 6.23 4.44
CA LYS A 49 11.91 6.33 5.76
C LYS A 49 10.87 6.77 6.78
N ARG A 50 10.68 5.96 7.83
CA ARG A 50 9.84 6.31 8.97
C ARG A 50 10.53 7.40 9.80
N ILE A 51 9.86 8.52 10.03
CA ILE A 51 10.35 9.63 10.87
C ILE A 51 9.68 9.66 12.25
N GLY A 52 8.52 9.03 12.39
CA GLY A 52 7.81 8.92 13.67
C GLY A 52 6.82 7.76 13.65
N GLU A 53 6.00 7.65 14.68
CA GLU A 53 4.87 6.73 14.65
C GLU A 53 3.87 7.14 13.56
N GLY A 54 3.39 6.15 12.81
CA GLY A 54 2.33 6.39 11.83
C GLY A 54 1.03 6.75 12.55
N LEU A 55 0.15 7.51 11.89
CA LEU A 55 -1.12 7.94 12.47
C LEU A 55 -1.92 6.77 13.04
N LEU A 56 -1.98 5.64 12.33
CA LEU A 56 -2.70 4.47 12.82
C LEU A 56 -2.13 3.98 14.16
N VAL A 57 -0.81 3.88 14.29
CA VAL A 57 -0.18 3.43 15.55
C VAL A 57 -0.40 4.44 16.69
N GLY A 58 -0.33 5.74 16.40
CA GLY A 58 -0.45 6.77 17.43
C GLY A 58 -1.89 7.08 17.88
N PHE A 59 -2.89 6.72 17.07
CA PHE A 59 -4.29 7.12 17.29
C PHE A 59 -5.28 5.95 17.33
N THR A 60 -4.80 4.70 17.29
CA THR A 60 -5.70 3.53 17.32
C THR A 60 -5.23 2.46 18.31
N GLU A 61 -6.18 1.66 18.75
CA GLU A 61 -5.95 0.45 19.54
C GLU A 61 -6.39 -0.80 18.75
N GLU A 62 -5.95 -1.97 19.17
CA GLU A 62 -6.32 -3.22 18.51
C GLU A 62 -7.82 -3.52 18.73
N CYS A 63 -8.55 -3.79 17.64
CA CYS A 63 -9.97 -4.14 17.73
C CYS A 63 -10.18 -5.42 18.56
N GLU A 64 -10.94 -5.33 19.65
CA GLU A 64 -11.16 -6.48 20.54
C GLU A 64 -11.92 -7.64 19.88
N THR A 65 -12.79 -7.33 18.92
CA THR A 65 -13.65 -8.31 18.24
C THR A 65 -12.90 -9.12 17.19
N CYS A 66 -12.20 -8.46 16.27
CA CYS A 66 -11.51 -9.14 15.16
C CYS A 66 -10.01 -9.37 15.41
N LYS A 67 -9.44 -8.77 16.46
CA LYS A 67 -8.00 -8.81 16.79
C LYS A 67 -7.15 -8.39 15.58
N GLY A 68 -7.47 -7.22 15.03
CA GLY A 68 -6.79 -6.64 13.88
C GLY A 68 -7.05 -7.31 12.51
N ARG A 69 -7.84 -8.39 12.43
CA ARG A 69 -8.10 -9.08 11.14
C ARG A 69 -8.94 -8.30 10.15
N GLY A 70 -9.77 -7.36 10.61
CA GLY A 70 -10.70 -6.62 9.75
C GLY A 70 -11.88 -7.46 9.21
N VAL A 71 -12.01 -8.71 9.64
CA VAL A 71 -13.11 -9.62 9.28
C VAL A 71 -13.61 -10.37 10.51
N VAL A 72 -14.90 -10.71 10.53
CA VAL A 72 -15.54 -11.55 11.55
C VAL A 72 -16.15 -12.74 10.83
N PHE A 73 -15.91 -13.94 11.34
CA PHE A 73 -16.48 -15.15 10.77
C PHE A 73 -17.98 -15.20 11.05
N ASP A 74 -18.74 -15.56 10.02
CA ASP A 74 -20.10 -16.00 10.20
C ASP A 74 -20.09 -17.32 10.98
N LYS A 75 -20.66 -17.29 12.18
CA LYS A 75 -20.66 -18.44 13.10
C LYS A 75 -21.62 -19.53 12.64
N ASP A 76 -22.65 -19.18 11.87
CA ASP A 76 -23.63 -20.15 11.40
C ASP A 76 -23.02 -21.05 10.32
N LEU A 77 -22.12 -20.51 9.48
CA LEU A 77 -21.33 -21.28 8.50
C LEU A 77 -20.28 -22.21 9.13
N LEU A 78 -19.90 -21.97 10.39
CA LEU A 78 -18.92 -22.81 11.10
C LEU A 78 -19.57 -23.98 11.84
N ASN A 79 -20.88 -23.91 12.12
CA ASN A 79 -21.58 -24.87 12.96
C ASN A 79 -22.30 -25.99 12.19
N GLY A 80 -22.47 -25.87 10.86
CA GLY A 80 -23.07 -26.91 10.03
C GLY A 80 -24.56 -27.09 10.22
#